data_AF-A0A524IM23-F1
#
_entry.id   AF-A0A524IM23-F1
#
_cell.length_a   1.000
_cell.length_b   1.000
_cell.length_c   1.000
_cell.angle_alpha   90.00
_cell.angle_beta   90.00
_cell.angle_gamma   90.00
#
_symmetry.space_group_name_H-M   'P 1'
#
loop_
_entity.id
_entity.type
_entity.pdbx_description
1 polymer ?
#
loop_
_entity_poly.entity_id
_entity_poly.type
_entity_poly.pdbx_seq_one_letter_code
_entity_poly.pdbx_strand_id
1 'polypeptide(L)'
;MRNREMPVLLAEQYALGELTEKQKAALEKEFGVEKLMEIKRQIEQENLKFFSEHPSIHISLPDTDRKVLPFEKGKRRHFFTRPSFFVPLSAAAALLLVFLGILPFIQSAAGSRPGAAMENRIKGAGPQLFIYRQTLPEPELLPDKAPVQENDVLQIKFNTGSFSYGVILSIDGRGSVTILFPEDKETPAALKPYETDTLNYGYQLDDAPAFERFFLITSDREFELGPVVKEARRVAGLGKKAATTSLKLPKGLDQSSILLEKKGNTNE
;
A
#
# COMPACT_ATOMS: atom_id res chain seq x y z
N MET A 1 -14.72 -20.50 42.40
CA MET A 1 -13.80 -19.50 41.81
C MET A 1 -14.41 -19.09 40.47
N ARG A 2 -14.57 -17.78 40.19
CA ARG A 2 -15.16 -17.31 38.94
C ARG A 2 -14.23 -17.71 37.79
N ASN A 3 -14.72 -18.55 36.88
CA ASN A 3 -14.04 -18.91 35.64
C ASN A 3 -14.07 -17.66 34.74
N ARG A 4 -13.14 -16.72 34.95
CA ARG A 4 -12.98 -15.57 34.06
C ARG A 4 -12.24 -16.04 32.82
N GLU A 5 -12.92 -15.99 31.69
CA GLU A 5 -12.30 -16.16 30.39
C GLU A 5 -11.51 -14.89 30.04
N MET A 6 -10.37 -15.09 29.39
CA MET A 6 -9.50 -14.01 28.96
C MET A 6 -10.11 -13.37 27.71
N PRO A 7 -10.23 -12.03 27.64
CA PRO A 7 -10.67 -11.37 26.42
C PRO A 7 -9.75 -11.72 25.24
N VAL A 8 -10.33 -12.02 24.08
CA VAL A 8 -9.62 -12.46 22.86
C VAL A 8 -8.49 -11.49 22.50
N LEU A 9 -8.76 -10.19 22.49
CA LEU A 9 -7.75 -9.17 22.19
C LEU A 9 -6.54 -9.20 23.15
N LEU A 10 -6.76 -9.48 24.43
CA LEU A 10 -5.68 -9.56 25.41
C LEU A 10 -4.83 -10.82 25.23
N ALA A 11 -5.45 -11.92 24.80
CA ALA A 11 -4.76 -13.16 24.46
C ALA A 11 -3.87 -12.98 23.22
N GLU A 12 -4.37 -12.29 22.19
CA GLU A 12 -3.60 -11.96 20.98
C GLU A 12 -2.41 -11.05 21.29
N GLN A 13 -2.62 -9.96 22.04
CA GLN A 13 -1.53 -9.05 22.46
C GLN A 13 -0.46 -9.75 23.28
N TYR A 14 -0.85 -10.70 24.14
CA TYR A 14 0.09 -11.53 24.89
C TYR A 14 0.90 -12.47 23.97
N ALA A 15 0.24 -13.15 23.03
CA ALA A 15 0.90 -14.05 22.09
C ALA A 15 1.89 -13.33 21.17
N LEU A 16 1.55 -12.11 20.73
CA LEU A 16 2.37 -11.24 19.88
C LEU A 16 3.50 -10.50 20.63
N GLY A 17 3.54 -10.58 21.96
CA GLY A 17 4.56 -9.92 22.78
C GLY A 17 4.43 -8.40 22.86
N GLU A 18 3.23 -7.85 22.60
CA GLU A 18 2.96 -6.41 22.61
C GLU A 18 2.76 -5.84 24.02
N LEU A 19 2.65 -6.71 25.02
CA LEU A 19 2.42 -6.33 26.40
C LEU A 19 3.73 -5.98 27.12
N THR A 20 3.70 -4.91 27.91
CA THR A 20 4.81 -4.56 28.80
C THR A 20 5.01 -5.61 29.90
N GLU A 21 6.23 -5.72 30.45
CA GLU A 21 6.55 -6.65 31.55
C GLU A 21 5.59 -6.53 32.76
N LYS A 22 5.13 -5.30 33.05
CA LYS A 22 4.17 -5.06 34.13
C LYS A 22 2.77 -5.62 33.81
N GLN A 23 2.33 -5.54 32.56
CA GLN A 23 1.04 -6.11 32.12
C GLN A 23 1.13 -7.64 32.09
N LYS A 24 2.26 -8.17 31.62
CA LYS A 24 2.54 -9.61 31.59
C LYS A 24 2.49 -10.24 32.99
N ALA A 25 3.19 -9.64 33.96
CA ALA A 25 3.17 -10.10 35.34
C ALA A 25 1.78 -10.03 35.99
N ALA A 26 0.96 -9.04 35.63
CA ALA A 26 -0.43 -8.94 36.10
C ALA A 26 -1.31 -10.07 35.53
N LEU A 27 -1.13 -10.40 34.25
CA LEU A 27 -1.83 -11.49 33.58
C LEU A 27 -1.42 -12.86 34.12
N GLU A 28 -0.13 -13.08 34.37
CA GLU A 28 0.39 -14.31 34.96
C GLU A 28 -0.20 -14.55 36.36
N LYS A 29 -0.42 -13.47 37.12
CA LYS A 29 -1.07 -13.54 38.43
C LYS A 29 -2.58 -13.80 38.35
N GLU A 30 -3.25 -13.28 37.33
CA GLU A 30 -4.71 -13.42 37.18
C GLU A 30 -5.13 -14.75 36.54
N PHE A 31 -4.38 -15.23 35.53
CA PHE A 31 -4.77 -16.39 34.73
C PHE A 31 -3.82 -17.59 34.86
N GLY A 32 -2.63 -17.40 35.42
CA GLY A 32 -1.61 -18.43 35.56
C GLY A 32 -0.72 -18.57 34.31
N VAL A 33 0.56 -18.84 34.54
CA VAL A 33 1.58 -18.97 33.48
C VAL A 33 1.26 -20.11 32.52
N GLU A 34 0.81 -21.26 33.03
CA GLU A 34 0.48 -22.44 32.20
C GLU A 34 -0.65 -22.15 31.21
N LYS A 35 -1.72 -21.47 31.66
CA LYS A 35 -2.85 -21.11 30.81
C LYS A 35 -2.46 -20.11 29.72
N LEU A 36 -1.60 -19.15 30.06
CA LEU A 36 -1.08 -18.17 29.11
C LEU A 36 -0.18 -18.80 28.04
N MET A 37 0.68 -19.75 28.44
CA MET A 37 1.52 -20.49 27.51
C MET A 37 0.69 -21.38 26.58
N GLU A 38 -0.37 -22.00 27.08
CA GLU A 38 -1.28 -22.80 26.24
C GLU A 38 -2.04 -21.93 25.23
N ILE A 39 -2.55 -20.77 25.65
CA ILE A 39 -3.20 -19.80 24.77
C ILE A 39 -2.23 -19.33 23.69
N LYS A 40 -1.00 -18.97 24.06
CA LYS A 40 0.04 -18.57 23.10
C LYS A 40 0.31 -19.68 22.08
N ARG A 41 0.49 -20.92 22.54
CA ARG A 41 0.73 -22.09 21.68
C ARG A 41 -0.43 -22.32 20.71
N GLN A 42 -1.66 -22.18 21.18
CA GLN A 42 -2.85 -22.33 20.35
C GLN A 42 -2.91 -21.26 19.26
N ILE A 43 -2.68 -19.99 19.61
CA ILE A 43 -2.65 -18.87 18.65
C ILE A 43 -1.52 -19.06 17.63
N GLU A 44 -0.32 -19.48 18.07
CA GLU A 44 0.79 -19.77 17.16
C GLU A 44 0.46 -20.91 16.18
N GLN A 45 -0.24 -21.95 16.64
CA GLN A 45 -0.68 -23.06 15.79
C GLN A 45 -1.78 -22.65 14.81
N GLU A 46 -2.74 -21.85 15.26
CA GLU A 46 -3.80 -21.29 14.41
C GLU A 46 -3.20 -20.35 13.36
N ASN A 47 -2.22 -19.52 13.74
CA ASN A 47 -1.47 -18.68 12.82
C ASN A 47 -0.69 -19.52 11.80
N LEU A 48 0.05 -20.54 12.22
CA LEU A 48 0.75 -21.45 11.31
C LEU A 48 -0.20 -22.12 10.32
N LYS A 49 -1.37 -22.56 10.80
CA LYS A 49 -2.39 -23.16 9.95
C LYS A 49 -2.96 -22.12 8.97
N PHE A 50 -3.29 -20.93 9.44
CA PHE A 50 -3.75 -19.82 8.62
C PHE A 50 -2.75 -19.45 7.53
N PHE A 51 -1.45 -19.34 7.85
CA PHE A 51 -0.40 -19.06 6.87
C PHE A 51 -0.14 -20.24 5.92
N SER A 52 -0.37 -21.49 6.35
CA SER A 52 -0.29 -22.65 5.46
C SER A 52 -1.47 -22.76 4.49
N GLU A 53 -2.66 -22.34 4.91
CA GLU A 53 -3.89 -22.33 4.11
C GLU A 53 -3.99 -21.05 3.25
N HIS A 54 -3.35 -19.96 3.68
CA HIS A 54 -3.30 -18.66 3.02
C HIS A 54 -1.86 -18.14 2.92
N PRO A 55 -1.01 -18.76 2.07
CA PRO A 55 0.41 -18.39 1.92
C PRO A 55 0.64 -16.96 1.37
N SER A 56 -0.41 -16.20 1.07
CA SER A 56 -0.39 -14.94 0.31
C SER A 56 -0.92 -13.72 1.08
N ILE A 57 -0.85 -13.72 2.42
CA ILE A 57 -0.93 -12.47 3.20
C ILE A 57 0.48 -12.15 3.69
N HIS A 58 1.38 -11.92 2.74
CA HIS A 58 2.55 -11.11 3.03
C HIS A 58 2.13 -9.65 2.84
N ILE A 59 2.49 -8.77 3.77
CA ILE A 59 2.50 -7.33 3.52
C ILE A 59 3.98 -7.01 3.38
N SER A 60 4.40 -6.68 2.16
CA SER A 60 5.79 -6.30 1.92
C SER A 60 5.97 -4.85 2.33
N LEU A 61 6.67 -4.63 3.44
CA LEU A 61 7.19 -3.32 3.78
C LEU A 61 8.34 -2.99 2.83
N PRO A 62 8.47 -1.75 2.32
CA PRO A 62 9.58 -1.38 1.46
C PRO A 62 10.93 -1.64 2.16
N ASP A 63 11.86 -2.23 1.42
CA ASP A 63 13.21 -2.63 1.86
C ASP A 63 13.92 -1.42 2.48
N THR A 64 14.15 -1.47 3.79
CA THR A 64 14.70 -0.34 4.55
C THR A 64 16.23 -0.37 4.57
N ASP A 65 16.86 -0.69 3.44
CA ASP A 65 18.32 -0.58 3.25
C ASP A 65 18.72 0.90 3.08
N ARG A 66 18.49 1.65 4.15
CA ARG A 66 18.80 3.06 4.29
C ARG A 66 20.28 3.18 4.60
N LYS A 67 21.07 3.67 3.63
CA LYS A 67 22.21 4.52 3.97
C LYS A 67 21.64 5.80 4.59
N VAL A 68 21.48 5.78 5.91
CA VAL A 68 21.11 6.95 6.70
C VAL A 68 22.24 7.97 6.55
N LEU A 69 22.06 8.93 5.63
CA LEU A 69 22.83 10.16 5.69
C LEU A 69 22.42 10.85 7.00
N PRO A 70 23.39 11.23 7.86
CA PRO A 70 23.06 11.80 9.17
C PRO A 70 22.25 13.08 8.99
N PHE A 71 21.01 13.06 9.48
CA PHE A 71 20.19 14.25 9.60
C PHE A 71 20.84 15.13 10.67
N GLU A 72 21.45 16.24 10.24
CA GLU A 72 21.98 17.23 11.18
C GLU A 72 20.87 17.71 12.12
N LYS A 73 21.13 17.60 13.42
CA LYS A 73 20.23 18.08 14.49
C LYS A 73 20.11 19.60 14.41
N GLY A 74 19.11 20.07 13.65
CA GLY A 74 18.68 21.47 13.66
C GLY A 74 18.28 21.90 15.07
N LYS A 75 18.92 22.98 15.55
CA LYS A 75 18.81 23.53 16.90
C LYS A 75 17.35 23.82 17.29
N ARG A 76 16.91 23.22 18.40
CA ARG A 76 15.64 23.51 19.09
C ARG A 76 15.58 24.98 19.49
N ARG A 77 14.67 25.75 18.90
CA ARG A 77 14.28 27.06 19.41
C ARG A 77 13.04 26.89 20.29
N HIS A 78 13.25 27.06 21.60
CA HIS A 78 12.18 27.26 22.58
C HIS A 78 11.39 28.52 22.20
N PHE A 79 10.09 28.37 21.96
CA PHE A 79 9.15 29.46 22.15
C PHE A 79 8.16 29.10 23.25
N PHE A 80 8.02 30.08 24.13
CA PHE A 80 7.35 30.04 25.41
C PHE A 80 5.84 29.85 25.25
N THR A 81 5.30 29.11 26.21
CA THR A 81 3.89 28.86 26.51
C THR A 81 3.11 30.14 26.83
N ARG A 82 1.83 30.19 26.44
CA ARG A 82 0.73 30.59 27.34
C ARG A 82 -0.63 30.04 26.86
N PRO A 83 -1.51 29.58 27.77
CA PRO A 83 -2.76 28.92 27.43
C PRO A 83 -3.93 29.91 27.41
N SER A 84 -4.94 29.65 26.57
CA SER A 84 -6.27 30.24 26.75
C SER A 84 -7.34 29.19 26.52
N PHE A 85 -7.98 28.84 27.64
CA PHE A 85 -9.29 28.20 27.71
C PHE A 85 -10.33 29.06 26.98
N PHE A 86 -11.13 28.46 26.09
CA PHE A 86 -12.54 28.79 25.91
C PHE A 86 -13.30 27.55 25.38
N VAL A 87 -14.22 27.05 26.19
CA VAL A 87 -15.34 26.16 25.83
C VAL A 87 -16.61 26.95 26.18
N PRO A 88 -17.61 27.00 25.29
CA PRO A 88 -18.87 26.29 25.55
C PRO A 88 -19.37 25.57 24.28
N LEU A 89 -19.76 24.28 24.36
CA LEU A 89 -21.08 23.79 24.76
C LEU A 89 -22.20 24.19 23.78
N SER A 90 -22.45 23.32 22.79
CA SER A 90 -23.78 23.15 22.20
C SER A 90 -24.03 21.66 21.96
N ALA A 91 -25.17 21.22 22.47
CA ALA A 91 -25.62 19.86 22.57
C ALA A 91 -26.31 19.36 21.30
N ALA A 92 -26.22 18.05 21.10
CA ALA A 92 -27.29 17.16 20.65
C ALA A 92 -28.17 17.59 19.46
N ALA A 93 -27.94 16.97 18.29
CA ALA A 93 -28.99 16.33 17.49
C ALA A 93 -28.39 15.52 16.33
N ALA A 94 -29.12 14.51 15.89
CA ALA A 94 -28.96 13.73 14.66
C ALA A 94 -28.07 12.45 14.70
N LEU A 95 -28.25 11.62 15.73
CA LEU A 95 -28.33 10.16 15.53
C LEU A 95 -29.80 9.82 15.19
N LEU A 96 -30.14 9.76 13.90
CA LEU A 96 -31.30 9.06 13.31
C LEU A 96 -31.53 9.64 11.91
N LEU A 97 -31.16 8.89 10.87
CA LEU A 97 -31.87 8.78 9.58
C LEU A 97 -31.13 7.73 8.72
N VAL A 98 -31.01 6.53 9.27
CA VAL A 98 -30.87 5.30 8.50
C VAL A 98 -32.29 4.71 8.43
N PHE A 99 -32.69 4.24 7.25
CA PHE A 99 -34.00 3.66 6.88
C PHE A 99 -35.11 4.64 6.44
N LEU A 100 -35.09 5.03 5.15
CA LEU A 100 -36.17 4.77 4.20
C LEU A 100 -35.83 5.37 2.82
N GLY A 101 -35.74 4.54 1.77
CA GLY A 101 -35.62 5.06 0.39
C GLY A 101 -35.05 4.09 -0.63
N ILE A 102 -35.67 2.92 -0.79
CA ILE A 102 -35.37 1.97 -1.87
C ILE A 102 -36.17 2.36 -3.14
N LEU A 103 -35.43 2.80 -4.18
CA LEU A 103 -35.68 2.76 -5.65
C LEU A 103 -36.85 3.56 -6.29
N PRO A 104 -36.90 3.76 -7.63
CA PRO A 104 -35.84 3.87 -8.67
C PRO A 104 -36.07 5.06 -9.66
N PHE A 105 -35.06 5.62 -10.34
CA PHE A 105 -35.29 6.26 -11.65
C PHE A 105 -34.05 6.34 -12.53
N ILE A 106 -34.26 5.98 -13.80
CA ILE A 106 -33.31 5.83 -14.89
C ILE A 106 -33.49 7.03 -15.84
N GLN A 107 -32.36 7.52 -16.37
CA GLN A 107 -32.14 8.20 -17.66
C GLN A 107 -32.46 9.70 -17.88
N SER A 108 -31.41 10.31 -18.46
CA SER A 108 -31.39 11.32 -19.53
C SER A 108 -31.41 12.80 -19.17
N ALA A 109 -30.21 13.39 -19.18
CA ALA A 109 -29.96 14.62 -19.94
C ALA A 109 -28.52 14.62 -20.47
N ALA A 110 -28.38 14.23 -21.74
CA ALA A 110 -27.22 14.53 -22.56
C ALA A 110 -27.18 16.04 -22.86
N GLY A 111 -25.98 16.63 -22.84
CA GLY A 111 -25.76 18.05 -23.11
C GLY A 111 -24.28 18.42 -23.14
N SER A 112 -23.61 18.00 -24.21
CA SER A 112 -22.19 18.16 -24.57
C SER A 112 -21.55 19.53 -24.30
N ARG A 113 -20.25 19.52 -23.94
CA ARG A 113 -19.16 20.12 -24.75
C ARG A 113 -17.78 19.47 -24.47
N PRO A 114 -16.87 19.48 -25.45
CA PRO A 114 -15.86 18.43 -25.66
C PRO A 114 -14.43 18.91 -25.39
N GLY A 115 -13.52 17.97 -25.06
CA GLY A 115 -12.09 18.18 -25.20
C GLY A 115 -11.22 17.49 -24.16
N ALA A 116 -10.92 16.21 -24.37
CA ALA A 116 -9.60 15.61 -24.16
C ALA A 116 -9.71 14.11 -24.45
N ALA A 117 -8.96 13.68 -25.46
CA ALA A 117 -8.83 12.32 -25.96
C ALA A 117 -8.97 11.22 -24.90
N MET A 118 -10.03 10.42 -25.03
CA MET A 118 -9.93 8.99 -24.73
C MET A 118 -10.36 8.26 -26.00
N GLU A 119 -9.35 8.07 -26.85
CA GLU A 119 -9.38 7.24 -28.02
C GLU A 119 -9.83 5.83 -27.63
N ASN A 120 -10.78 5.30 -28.42
CA ASN A 120 -11.24 3.92 -28.38
C ASN A 120 -10.08 2.93 -28.20
N ARG A 121 -9.98 2.26 -27.04
CA ARG A 121 -9.14 1.07 -26.90
C ARG A 121 -10.01 -0.16 -26.72
N ILE A 122 -10.69 -0.53 -27.81
CA ILE A 122 -11.43 -1.79 -27.94
C ILE A 122 -10.46 -2.85 -28.48
N LYS A 123 -10.26 -3.94 -27.70
CA LYS A 123 -9.56 -5.21 -28.04
C LYS A 123 -8.11 -5.08 -28.54
N GLY A 124 -7.14 -5.49 -27.71
CA GLY A 124 -5.70 -5.40 -28.00
C GLY A 124 -4.92 -4.48 -27.05
N ALA A 125 -5.43 -4.26 -25.84
CA ALA A 125 -4.76 -3.43 -24.84
C ALA A 125 -3.42 -4.06 -24.43
N GLY A 126 -2.33 -3.37 -24.75
CA GLY A 126 -1.00 -3.67 -24.24
C GLY A 126 -0.95 -3.63 -22.70
N PRO A 127 0.21 -3.91 -22.10
CA PRO A 127 0.39 -4.13 -20.67
C PRO A 127 0.00 -2.89 -19.86
N GLN A 128 -0.77 -3.09 -18.81
CA GLN A 128 -1.37 -2.07 -17.96
C GLN A 128 -1.28 -2.49 -16.49
N LEU A 129 -1.12 -1.49 -15.65
CA LEU A 129 -1.25 -1.59 -14.21
C LEU A 129 -2.66 -1.16 -13.79
N PHE A 130 -3.14 -1.79 -12.72
CA PHE A 130 -4.33 -1.38 -11.99
C PHE A 130 -3.96 -1.36 -10.52
N ILE A 131 -4.19 -0.24 -9.85
CA ILE A 131 -3.87 -0.07 -8.43
C ILE A 131 -5.17 0.09 -7.68
N TYR A 132 -5.41 -0.75 -6.69
CA TYR A 132 -6.56 -0.66 -5.83
C TYR A 132 -6.11 -0.28 -4.43
N ARG A 133 -6.70 0.73 -3.81
CA ARG A 133 -6.56 0.97 -2.38
C ARG A 133 -7.50 0.04 -1.64
N GLN A 134 -6.98 -0.66 -0.63
CA GLN A 134 -7.80 -1.48 0.24
C GLN A 134 -8.59 -0.56 1.18
N THR A 135 -9.89 -0.49 0.94
CA THR A 135 -10.87 0.19 1.78
C THR A 135 -11.97 -0.77 2.18
N LEU A 136 -12.67 -0.46 3.27
CA LEU A 136 -13.91 -1.15 3.65
C LEU A 136 -15.11 -0.33 3.19
N PRO A 137 -16.18 -0.94 2.65
CA PRO A 137 -16.37 -2.39 2.49
C PRO A 137 -15.74 -2.99 1.22
N GLU A 138 -15.36 -2.16 0.23
CA GLU A 138 -14.83 -2.61 -1.06
C GLU A 138 -13.53 -1.89 -1.42
N PRO A 139 -12.60 -2.52 -2.16
CA PRO A 139 -11.42 -1.86 -2.69
C PRO A 139 -11.74 -0.76 -3.71
N GLU A 140 -11.02 0.35 -3.63
CA GLU A 140 -11.17 1.50 -4.52
C GLU A 140 -10.11 1.47 -5.63
N LEU A 141 -10.52 1.52 -6.91
CA LEU A 141 -9.57 1.66 -8.02
C LEU A 141 -9.00 3.08 -8.06
N LEU A 142 -7.67 3.19 -8.00
CA LEU A 142 -6.94 4.45 -8.08
C LEU A 142 -6.52 4.74 -9.53
N PRO A 143 -7.05 5.81 -10.17
CA PRO A 143 -6.54 6.27 -11.46
C PRO A 143 -5.17 6.94 -11.34
N ASP A 144 -4.55 7.25 -12.48
CA ASP A 144 -3.32 8.06 -12.51
C ASP A 144 -3.53 9.40 -11.79
N LYS A 145 -2.54 9.77 -10.97
CA LYS A 145 -2.47 10.92 -10.06
C LYS A 145 -3.48 10.90 -8.91
N ALA A 146 -4.06 9.75 -8.59
CA ALA A 146 -5.02 9.67 -7.50
C ALA A 146 -4.41 10.02 -6.12
N PRO A 147 -5.24 10.66 -5.27
CA PRO A 147 -5.13 10.80 -3.84
C PRO A 147 -4.56 9.66 -3.01
N VAL A 148 -3.36 9.70 -2.45
CA VAL A 148 -2.94 8.69 -1.45
C VAL A 148 -2.30 9.29 -0.20
N GLN A 149 -2.27 8.50 0.87
CA GLN A 149 -1.67 8.83 2.15
C GLN A 149 -0.67 7.75 2.59
N GLU A 150 0.18 8.10 3.55
CA GLU A 150 0.99 7.13 4.27
C GLU A 150 0.09 6.04 4.87
N ASN A 151 0.57 4.80 4.86
CA ASN A 151 -0.13 3.62 5.37
C ASN A 151 -1.35 3.15 4.55
N ASP A 152 -1.68 3.82 3.44
CA ASP A 152 -2.59 3.22 2.46
C ASP A 152 -2.02 1.88 1.98
N VAL A 153 -2.82 0.82 2.05
CA VAL A 153 -2.44 -0.51 1.54
C VAL A 153 -2.98 -0.67 0.13
N LEU A 154 -2.09 -0.95 -0.81
CA LEU A 154 -2.39 -1.06 -2.23
C LEU A 154 -2.36 -2.52 -2.67
N GLN A 155 -3.39 -2.94 -3.40
CA GLN A 155 -3.39 -4.16 -4.17
C GLN A 155 -3.05 -3.83 -5.63
N ILE A 156 -1.93 -4.36 -6.12
CA ILE A 156 -1.47 -4.13 -7.48
C ILE A 156 -1.91 -5.31 -8.35
N LYS A 157 -2.60 -5.01 -9.44
CA LYS A 157 -2.93 -5.94 -10.51
C LYS A 157 -2.33 -5.47 -11.82
N PHE A 158 -2.12 -6.39 -12.75
CA PHE A 158 -1.60 -6.05 -14.06
C PHE A 158 -2.12 -7.01 -15.12
N ASN A 159 -2.27 -6.52 -16.34
CA ASN A 159 -2.46 -7.40 -17.50
C ASN A 159 -1.15 -7.48 -18.28
N THR A 160 -0.87 -8.66 -18.82
CA THR A 160 0.41 -8.95 -19.50
C THR A 160 0.42 -8.48 -20.95
N GLY A 161 -0.74 -8.23 -21.56
CA GLY A 161 -0.83 -7.96 -23.00
C GLY A 161 -0.36 -9.18 -23.79
N SER A 162 0.36 -9.00 -24.90
CA SER A 162 0.96 -10.14 -25.64
C SER A 162 2.32 -10.59 -25.07
N PHE A 163 2.83 -9.92 -24.04
CA PHE A 163 4.21 -10.09 -23.59
C PHE A 163 4.41 -11.34 -22.74
N SER A 164 5.61 -11.90 -22.84
CA SER A 164 5.99 -13.16 -22.17
C SER A 164 6.93 -12.95 -20.98
N TYR A 165 7.43 -11.73 -20.75
CA TYR A 165 8.31 -11.40 -19.64
C TYR A 165 7.97 -10.03 -19.06
N GLY A 166 8.17 -9.85 -17.76
CA GLY A 166 8.04 -8.52 -17.16
C GLY A 166 8.54 -8.37 -15.72
N VAL A 167 8.61 -7.11 -15.29
CA VAL A 167 9.00 -6.68 -13.95
C VAL A 167 8.10 -5.53 -13.52
N ILE A 168 7.72 -5.49 -12.25
CA ILE A 168 7.03 -4.34 -11.64
C ILE A 168 7.98 -3.70 -10.64
N LEU A 169 8.15 -2.39 -10.74
CA LEU A 169 8.95 -1.60 -9.80
C LEU A 169 8.26 -0.28 -9.47
N SER A 170 8.63 0.33 -8.36
CA SER A 170 8.20 1.67 -8.00
C SER A 170 9.37 2.64 -7.82
N ILE A 171 9.06 3.93 -7.97
CA ILE A 171 9.91 5.06 -7.63
C ILE A 171 9.13 5.97 -6.67
N ASP A 172 9.69 6.27 -5.51
CA ASP A 172 9.07 7.17 -4.53
C ASP A 172 9.59 8.62 -4.68
N GLY A 173 8.96 9.56 -3.98
CA GLY A 173 9.41 10.97 -3.96
C GLY A 173 10.69 11.24 -3.17
N ARG A 174 11.29 10.23 -2.49
CA ARG A 174 12.65 10.30 -1.94
C ARG A 174 13.71 9.87 -2.95
N GLY A 175 13.32 9.30 -4.08
CA GLY A 175 14.23 8.75 -5.07
C GLY A 175 14.65 7.30 -4.79
N SER A 176 13.89 6.57 -3.96
CA SER A 176 14.06 5.13 -3.76
C SER A 176 13.49 4.37 -4.95
N VAL A 177 14.07 3.21 -5.25
CA VAL A 177 13.57 2.28 -6.28
C VAL A 177 13.32 0.93 -5.62
N THR A 178 12.09 0.43 -5.73
CA THR A 178 11.68 -0.86 -5.15
C THR A 178 11.24 -1.80 -6.26
N ILE A 179 11.83 -2.99 -6.35
CA ILE A 179 11.33 -4.06 -7.24
C ILE A 179 10.22 -4.79 -6.47
N LEU A 180 9.02 -4.78 -7.05
CA LEU A 180 7.83 -5.39 -6.49
C LEU A 180 7.57 -6.79 -7.08
N PHE A 181 8.00 -7.03 -8.31
CA PHE A 181 7.77 -8.31 -8.97
C PHE A 181 8.84 -8.56 -10.05
N PRO A 182 9.40 -9.78 -10.15
CA PRO A 182 9.13 -10.96 -9.31
C PRO A 182 9.73 -10.87 -7.91
N GLU A 183 9.38 -11.85 -7.07
CA GLU A 183 9.80 -11.93 -5.66
C GLU A 183 11.31 -12.14 -5.48
N ASP A 184 11.96 -12.90 -6.38
CA ASP A 184 13.41 -13.11 -6.35
C ASP A 184 14.21 -11.83 -6.68
N LYS A 185 13.60 -10.84 -7.35
CA LYS A 185 14.20 -9.57 -7.76
C LYS A 185 15.46 -9.69 -8.64
N GLU A 186 15.78 -10.88 -9.15
CA GLU A 186 17.02 -11.16 -9.89
C GLU A 186 16.77 -11.20 -11.41
N THR A 187 15.67 -11.84 -11.82
CA THR A 187 15.32 -12.05 -13.23
C THR A 187 13.91 -11.54 -13.53
N PRO A 188 13.56 -11.20 -14.78
CA PRO A 188 12.18 -10.86 -15.10
C PRO A 188 11.30 -12.10 -14.95
N ALA A 189 10.06 -11.90 -14.49
CA ALA A 189 9.11 -12.98 -14.37
C ALA A 189 8.68 -13.45 -15.77
N ALA A 190 8.57 -14.77 -15.95
CA ALA A 190 7.83 -15.32 -17.06
C ALA A 190 6.33 -15.00 -16.89
N LEU A 191 5.74 -14.40 -17.92
CA LEU A 191 4.34 -13.99 -17.96
C LEU A 191 3.54 -14.91 -18.87
N LYS A 192 2.29 -15.14 -18.51
CA LYS A 192 1.33 -15.76 -19.42
C LYS A 192 0.67 -14.66 -20.27
N PRO A 193 0.82 -14.68 -21.60
CA PRO A 193 0.20 -13.68 -22.46
C PRO A 193 -1.32 -13.63 -22.30
N TYR A 194 -1.87 -12.43 -22.34
CA TYR A 194 -3.28 -12.06 -22.27
C TYR A 194 -3.98 -12.42 -20.95
N GLU A 195 -3.22 -12.75 -19.90
CA GLU A 195 -3.74 -12.94 -18.56
C GLU A 195 -3.70 -11.64 -17.74
N THR A 196 -4.56 -11.59 -16.74
CA THR A 196 -4.49 -10.58 -15.67
C THR A 196 -4.06 -11.28 -14.41
N ASP A 197 -3.02 -10.76 -13.78
CA ASP A 197 -2.46 -11.30 -12.56
C ASP A 197 -2.47 -10.24 -11.46
N THR A 198 -2.33 -10.68 -10.23
CA THR A 198 -2.38 -9.86 -9.02
C THR A 198 -1.16 -10.19 -8.18
N LEU A 199 -0.45 -9.16 -7.68
CA LEU A 199 0.61 -9.41 -6.73
C LEU A 199 0.04 -10.16 -5.52
N ASN A 200 0.72 -11.21 -5.10
CA ASN A 200 0.32 -12.09 -4.00
C ASN A 200 0.48 -11.44 -2.61
N TYR A 201 0.67 -10.13 -2.55
CA TYR A 201 0.84 -9.35 -1.33
C TYR A 201 0.26 -7.93 -1.49
N GLY A 202 -0.07 -7.30 -0.36
CA GLY A 202 -0.42 -5.88 -0.30
C GLY A 202 0.82 -5.01 -0.15
N TYR A 203 0.88 -3.89 -0.87
CA TYR A 203 1.97 -2.91 -0.79
C TYR A 203 1.53 -1.72 0.05
N GLN A 204 2.09 -1.57 1.25
CA GLN A 204 1.79 -0.44 2.13
C GLN A 204 2.65 0.77 1.77
N LEU A 205 2.01 1.91 1.51
CA LEU A 205 2.71 3.16 1.25
C LEU A 205 3.44 3.66 2.48
N ASP A 206 4.70 4.05 2.28
CA ASP A 206 5.51 4.71 3.30
C ASP A 206 5.27 6.23 3.34
N ASP A 207 6.00 6.90 4.24
CA ASP A 207 5.98 8.34 4.46
C ASP A 207 6.80 9.14 3.42
N ALA A 208 7.19 8.54 2.28
CA ALA A 208 7.89 9.31 1.24
C ALA A 208 7.02 10.49 0.79
N PRO A 209 7.59 11.68 0.55
CA PRO A 209 6.80 12.84 0.19
C PRO A 209 6.34 12.78 -1.27
N ALA A 210 5.39 13.64 -1.62
CA ALA A 210 4.98 13.97 -2.99
C ALA A 210 4.31 12.86 -3.81
N PHE A 211 4.94 11.72 -4.05
CA PHE A 211 4.38 10.68 -4.92
C PHE A 211 4.96 9.29 -4.66
N GLU A 212 4.23 8.29 -5.17
CA GLU A 212 4.71 6.95 -5.49
C GLU A 212 4.38 6.68 -6.96
N ARG A 213 5.34 6.21 -7.77
CA ARG A 213 5.10 5.90 -9.19
C ARG A 213 5.47 4.46 -9.49
N PHE A 214 4.51 3.70 -9.96
CA PHE A 214 4.65 2.30 -10.31
C PHE A 214 4.88 2.15 -11.81
N PHE A 215 5.72 1.21 -12.18
CA PHE A 215 6.06 0.88 -13.57
C PHE A 215 5.87 -0.61 -13.81
N LEU A 216 5.25 -0.95 -14.93
CA LEU A 216 5.25 -2.29 -15.50
C LEU A 216 6.10 -2.26 -16.74
N ILE A 217 7.20 -3.02 -16.71
CA ILE A 217 8.12 -3.16 -17.84
C ILE A 217 7.98 -4.56 -18.40
N THR A 218 7.80 -4.68 -19.71
CA THR A 218 7.49 -5.96 -20.36
C THR A 218 8.26 -6.16 -21.65
N SER A 219 8.42 -7.42 -22.06
CA SER A 219 9.02 -7.79 -23.34
C SER A 219 8.52 -9.15 -23.85
N ASP A 220 8.63 -9.38 -25.16
CA ASP A 220 8.39 -10.69 -25.78
C ASP A 220 9.55 -11.66 -25.54
N ARG A 221 10.71 -11.15 -25.11
CA ARG A 221 11.92 -11.93 -24.85
C ARG A 221 12.41 -11.70 -23.43
N GLU A 222 13.11 -12.67 -22.89
CA GLU A 222 13.81 -12.50 -21.62
C GLU A 222 14.81 -11.35 -21.71
N PHE A 223 14.97 -10.59 -20.62
CA PHE A 223 15.81 -9.40 -20.57
C PHE A 223 16.51 -9.26 -19.22
N GLU A 224 17.59 -8.48 -19.17
CA GLU A 224 18.31 -8.22 -17.93
C GLU A 224 17.66 -7.10 -17.11
N LEU A 225 17.49 -7.31 -15.80
CA LEU A 225 16.96 -6.28 -14.90
C LEU A 225 17.95 -5.14 -14.63
N GLY A 226 19.26 -5.41 -14.67
CA GLY A 226 20.31 -4.45 -14.33
C GLY A 226 20.19 -3.11 -15.07
N PRO A 227 20.08 -3.09 -16.42
CA PRO A 227 19.84 -1.87 -17.19
C PRO A 227 18.55 -1.13 -16.81
N VAL A 228 17.46 -1.85 -16.55
CA VAL A 228 16.16 -1.29 -16.17
C VAL A 228 16.25 -0.61 -14.80
N VAL A 229 16.81 -1.30 -13.80
CA VAL A 229 16.97 -0.78 -12.44
C VAL A 229 17.94 0.40 -12.41
N LYS A 230 19.03 0.36 -13.19
CA LYS A 230 19.97 1.47 -13.34
C LYS A 230 19.26 2.72 -13.87
N GLU A 231 18.42 2.57 -14.87
CA GLU A 231 17.66 3.69 -15.43
C GLU A 231 16.58 4.19 -14.47
N ALA A 232 15.89 3.30 -13.77
CA ALA A 232 14.94 3.67 -12.72
C ALA A 232 15.63 4.51 -11.62
N ARG A 233 16.82 4.10 -11.15
CA ARG A 233 17.61 4.87 -10.18
C ARG A 233 18.05 6.22 -10.72
N ARG A 234 18.44 6.29 -12.00
CA ARG A 234 18.77 7.56 -12.66
C ARG A 234 17.57 8.50 -12.67
N VAL A 235 16.38 8.01 -12.99
CA VAL A 235 15.13 8.80 -13.00
C VAL A 235 14.73 9.22 -11.59
N ALA A 236 14.83 8.31 -10.62
CA ALA A 236 14.56 8.57 -9.22
C ALA A 236 15.43 9.72 -8.66
N GLY A 237 16.70 9.80 -9.08
CA GLY A 237 17.62 10.89 -8.74
C GLY A 237 17.28 12.26 -9.34
N LEU A 238 16.25 12.39 -10.19
CA LEU A 238 15.85 13.68 -10.79
C LEU A 238 14.89 14.50 -9.90
N GLY A 239 14.59 14.03 -8.68
CA GLY A 239 13.67 14.69 -7.75
C GLY A 239 12.27 14.84 -8.35
N LYS A 240 11.70 16.06 -8.30
CA LYS A 240 10.34 16.33 -8.82
C LYS A 240 10.12 15.92 -10.28
N LYS A 241 11.18 15.89 -11.12
CA LYS A 241 11.06 15.47 -12.53
C LYS A 241 10.83 13.97 -12.69
N ALA A 242 11.12 13.15 -11.66
CA ALA A 242 10.88 11.72 -11.69
C ALA A 242 9.38 11.37 -11.87
N ALA A 243 8.49 12.25 -11.40
CA ALA A 243 7.04 12.11 -11.54
C ALA A 243 6.57 11.98 -13.01
N THR A 244 7.29 12.57 -13.96
CA THR A 244 6.88 12.63 -15.37
C THR A 244 7.90 12.05 -16.36
N THR A 245 9.14 11.81 -15.92
CA THR A 245 10.20 11.32 -16.80
C THR A 245 9.99 9.83 -17.12
N SER A 246 9.94 9.46 -18.40
CA SER A 246 9.92 8.05 -18.83
C SER A 246 11.30 7.40 -18.65
N LEU A 247 11.31 6.08 -18.40
CA LEU A 247 12.56 5.31 -18.35
C LEU A 247 13.12 5.17 -19.77
N LYS A 248 14.42 5.45 -19.96
CA LYS A 248 15.12 5.14 -21.23
C LYS A 248 15.53 3.68 -21.25
N LEU A 249 14.64 2.82 -21.74
CA LEU A 249 14.82 1.37 -21.72
C LEU A 249 15.57 0.86 -22.96
N PRO A 250 16.26 -0.30 -22.84
CA PRO A 250 16.75 -1.06 -23.98
C PRO A 250 15.66 -1.31 -25.04
N LYS A 251 16.08 -1.49 -26.30
CA LYS A 251 15.15 -1.77 -27.40
C LYS A 251 14.41 -3.08 -27.17
N GLY A 252 13.10 -3.09 -27.44
CA GLY A 252 12.25 -4.27 -27.29
C GLY A 252 11.63 -4.41 -25.90
N LEU A 253 11.82 -3.42 -25.02
CA LEU A 253 11.10 -3.30 -23.77
C LEU A 253 10.03 -2.21 -23.88
N ASP A 254 8.84 -2.53 -23.42
CA ASP A 254 7.73 -1.61 -23.30
C ASP A 254 7.55 -1.20 -21.84
N GLN A 255 6.96 -0.02 -21.61
CA GLN A 255 6.64 0.47 -20.28
C GLN A 255 5.24 1.04 -20.21
N SER A 256 4.58 0.78 -19.08
CA SER A 256 3.43 1.57 -18.61
C SER A 256 3.66 1.99 -17.17
N SER A 257 3.03 3.08 -16.74
CA SER A 257 3.20 3.60 -15.38
C SER A 257 1.94 4.26 -14.85
N ILE A 258 1.74 4.16 -13.54
CA ILE A 258 0.72 4.92 -12.78
C ILE A 258 1.45 5.69 -11.68
N LEU A 259 1.18 6.98 -11.57
CA LEU A 259 1.64 7.83 -10.48
C LEU A 259 0.51 8.01 -9.47
N LEU A 260 0.80 7.96 -8.18
CA LEU A 260 -0.12 8.32 -7.10
C LEU A 260 0.44 9.53 -6.36
N GLU A 261 -0.42 10.50 -6.05
CA GLU A 261 -0.01 11.75 -5.39
C GLU A 261 -0.17 11.61 -3.88
N LYS A 262 0.95 11.65 -3.15
CA LYS A 262 0.94 11.64 -1.69
C LYS A 262 0.60 13.05 -1.21
N LYS A 263 -0.53 13.19 -0.51
CA LYS A 263 -0.89 14.46 0.12
C LYS A 263 0.22 14.83 1.09
N GLY A 264 0.88 15.97 0.86
CA GLY A 264 1.84 16.49 1.82
C GLY A 264 1.12 16.73 3.15
N ASN A 265 1.79 16.45 4.26
CA ASN A 265 1.35 16.94 5.57
C ASN A 265 1.43 18.48 5.55
N THR A 266 0.44 19.14 4.96
CA THR A 266 0.14 20.55 5.19
C THR A 266 -0.54 20.61 6.55
N ASN A 267 0.27 20.58 7.61
CA ASN A 267 -0.11 21.25 8.85
C ASN A 267 0.03 22.75 8.56
N GLU A 268 -1.04 23.37 8.06
CA GLU A 268 -1.28 24.80 8.26
C GLU A 268 -1.98 25.03 9.59
#